data_AF-A0A941PLK8-F1
#
_entry.id   AF-A0A941PLK8-F1
#
_cell.length_a   1.000
_cell.length_b   1.000
_cell.length_c   1.000
_cell.angle_alpha   90.00
_cell.angle_beta   90.00
_cell.angle_gamma   90.00
#
_symmetry.space_group_name_H-M   'P 1'
#
loop_
_entity.id
_entity.type
_entity.pdbx_description
1 polymer ?
#
loop_
_entity_poly.entity_id
_entity_poly.type
_entity_poly.pdbx_seq_one_letter_code
_entity_poly.pdbx_strand_id
1 'polypeptide(L)'
;MRSLAVWTTTAAVALLGVAAHAQTNSAAPAAAQTAAPSGDLQTAIAGYARYQNDVTDLRAAQVSSNEALESALDRVGRHNKDDMTRGWIGYGSQVAAQSPAFVQGVRDAAAFY
;
A
#
# COMPACT_ATOMS: atom_id res chain seq x y z
N MET A 1 -19.82 41.14 -32.74
CA MET A 1 -20.55 40.31 -33.72
C MET A 1 -19.62 39.24 -34.26
N ARG A 2 -20.02 37.97 -34.08
CA ARG A 2 -19.65 36.71 -34.79
C ARG A 2 -18.34 35.99 -34.45
N SER A 3 -18.52 34.75 -34.01
CA SER A 3 -17.59 33.67 -33.63
C SER A 3 -16.70 33.14 -34.75
N LEU A 4 -15.60 32.48 -34.36
CA LEU A 4 -15.12 31.25 -35.00
C LEU A 4 -14.71 30.22 -33.94
N ALA A 5 -15.13 28.99 -34.18
CA ALA A 5 -15.12 27.84 -33.31
C ALA A 5 -13.70 27.27 -33.08
N VAL A 6 -13.39 26.95 -31.82
CA VAL A 6 -12.20 26.14 -31.46
C VAL A 6 -12.68 24.71 -31.22
N TRP A 7 -12.27 23.84 -32.12
CA TRP A 7 -12.42 22.40 -32.08
C TRP A 7 -11.45 21.86 -31.01
N THR A 8 -11.97 21.26 -29.94
CA THR A 8 -11.15 20.62 -28.90
C THR A 8 -10.75 19.22 -29.34
N THR A 9 -9.56 19.08 -29.92
CA THR A 9 -8.89 17.79 -30.10
C THR A 9 -7.89 17.61 -28.96
N THR A 10 -8.27 16.88 -27.92
CA THR A 10 -7.34 16.49 -26.85
C THR A 10 -6.45 15.37 -27.38
N ALA A 11 -5.25 15.73 -27.82
CA ALA A 11 -4.20 14.77 -28.15
C ALA A 11 -3.60 14.18 -26.87
N ALA A 12 -3.56 12.85 -26.81
CA ALA A 12 -2.96 12.07 -25.74
C ALA A 12 -1.47 12.42 -25.58
N VAL A 13 -1.07 12.85 -24.39
CA VAL A 13 0.34 13.01 -24.03
C VAL A 13 0.91 11.63 -23.70
N ALA A 14 1.60 11.06 -24.68
CA ALA A 14 2.45 9.89 -24.50
C ALA A 14 3.69 10.29 -23.66
N LEU A 15 3.66 9.98 -22.36
CA LEU A 15 4.85 10.05 -21.51
C LEU A 15 5.70 8.79 -21.72
N LEU A 16 6.53 8.82 -22.76
CA LEU A 16 7.68 7.92 -22.94
C LEU A 16 8.93 8.80 -22.94
N GLY A 17 9.69 8.78 -21.84
CA GLY A 17 10.87 9.63 -21.74
C GLY A 17 11.70 9.60 -20.45
N VAL A 18 11.70 8.50 -19.68
CA VAL A 18 12.80 8.18 -18.75
C VAL A 18 13.10 6.69 -18.87
N ALA A 19 13.80 6.33 -19.94
CA ALA A 19 14.48 5.05 -20.05
C ALA A 19 15.96 5.32 -20.27
N ALA A 20 16.74 5.29 -19.18
CA ALA A 20 18.19 5.12 -19.25
C ALA A 20 18.68 4.41 -17.98
N HIS A 21 18.89 3.11 -18.14
CA HIS A 21 19.89 2.30 -17.46
C HIS A 21 19.65 1.88 -16.01
N ALA A 22 18.90 0.79 -15.86
CA ALA A 22 19.40 -0.40 -15.17
C ALA A 22 18.57 -1.63 -15.59
N GLN A 23 19.02 -2.33 -16.62
CA GLN A 23 18.73 -3.75 -16.76
C GLN A 23 19.40 -4.46 -15.58
N THR A 24 18.66 -4.62 -14.50
CA THR A 24 18.89 -5.70 -13.55
C THR A 24 17.83 -6.75 -13.87
N ASN A 25 18.29 -7.93 -14.25
CA ASN A 25 17.49 -9.15 -14.27
C ASN A 25 16.85 -9.32 -12.89
N SER A 26 15.66 -8.76 -12.71
CA SER A 26 14.79 -9.13 -11.61
C SER A 26 13.97 -10.29 -12.15
N ALA A 27 14.47 -11.51 -11.97
CA ALA A 27 13.58 -12.67 -11.96
C ALA A 27 12.37 -12.26 -11.13
N ALA A 28 11.18 -12.27 -11.74
CA ALA A 28 9.95 -12.09 -10.98
C ALA A 28 10.06 -13.05 -9.80
N PRO A 29 9.94 -12.58 -8.53
CA PRO A 29 9.88 -13.52 -7.44
C PRO A 29 8.68 -14.41 -7.75
N ALA A 30 8.94 -15.69 -8.02
CA ALA A 30 7.91 -16.69 -8.03
C ALA A 30 7.25 -16.52 -6.65
N ALA A 31 6.04 -15.97 -6.64
CA ALA A 31 5.26 -15.85 -5.44
C ALA A 31 5.02 -17.29 -5.00
N ALA A 32 5.89 -17.79 -4.12
CA ALA A 32 5.62 -18.97 -3.34
C ALA A 32 4.31 -18.64 -2.62
N GLN A 33 3.22 -19.22 -3.12
CA GLN A 33 1.92 -19.21 -2.48
C GLN A 33 2.01 -20.09 -1.24
N THR A 34 2.80 -19.67 -0.26
CA THR A 34 2.55 -20.06 1.10
C THR A 34 1.35 -19.23 1.51
N ALA A 35 0.15 -19.77 1.27
CA ALA A 35 -1.07 -19.22 1.85
C ALA A 35 -0.83 -19.16 3.37
N ALA A 36 -0.47 -17.97 3.87
CA ALA A 36 -0.38 -17.75 5.30
C ALA A 36 -1.74 -18.15 5.88
N PRO A 37 -1.79 -19.00 6.91
CA PRO A 37 -3.06 -19.43 7.51
C PRO A 37 -3.85 -18.16 7.84
N SER A 38 -5.12 -18.09 7.43
CA SER A 38 -5.90 -16.85 7.43
C SER A 38 -5.98 -16.12 8.79
N GLY A 39 -5.70 -16.83 9.89
CA GLY A 39 -5.53 -16.25 11.23
C GLY A 39 -4.30 -15.33 11.39
N ASP A 40 -3.26 -15.54 10.59
CA ASP A 40 -2.06 -14.69 10.53
C ASP A 40 -2.37 -13.33 9.87
N LEU A 41 -3.18 -13.33 8.80
CA LEU A 41 -3.50 -12.11 8.06
C LEU A 41 -4.36 -11.13 8.88
N GLN A 42 -5.39 -11.63 9.56
CA GLN A 42 -6.25 -10.77 10.39
C GLN A 42 -5.46 -10.14 11.54
N THR A 43 -4.56 -10.92 12.15
CA THR A 43 -3.64 -10.45 13.20
C THR A 43 -2.70 -9.37 12.67
N ALA A 44 -2.13 -9.58 11.48
CA ALA A 44 -1.27 -8.61 10.82
C ALA A 44 -2.01 -7.30 10.49
N ILE A 45 -3.25 -7.39 9.97
CA ILE A 45 -4.10 -6.20 9.69
C ILE A 45 -4.39 -5.43 10.98
N ALA A 46 -4.75 -6.12 12.07
CA ALA A 46 -4.98 -5.49 13.36
C ALA A 46 -3.69 -4.84 13.92
N GLY A 47 -2.54 -5.48 13.75
CA GLY A 47 -1.22 -4.93 14.08
C GLY A 47 -0.91 -3.64 13.31
N TYR A 48 -1.21 -3.62 12.01
CA TYR A 48 -1.05 -2.42 11.17
C TYR A 48 -2.00 -1.29 11.59
N ALA A 49 -3.26 -1.59 11.91
CA ALA A 49 -4.21 -0.59 12.41
C ALA A 49 -3.74 0.03 13.74
N ARG A 50 -3.23 -0.80 14.67
CA ARG A 50 -2.62 -0.31 15.92
C ARG A 50 -1.43 0.61 15.65
N TYR A 51 -0.54 0.23 14.74
CA TYR A 51 0.58 1.07 14.32
C TYR A 51 0.12 2.45 13.83
N GLN A 52 -0.93 2.51 13.01
CA GLN A 52 -1.44 3.80 12.53
C GLN A 52 -2.03 4.67 13.64
N ASN A 53 -2.74 4.07 14.60
CA ASN A 53 -3.21 4.79 15.78
C ASN A 53 -2.04 5.32 16.61
N ASP A 54 -1.01 4.49 16.83
CA ASP A 54 0.16 4.87 17.62
C ASP A 54 0.97 5.99 16.98
N VAL A 55 1.14 5.96 15.66
CA VAL A 55 1.77 7.05 14.89
C VAL A 55 0.96 8.35 15.00
N THR A 56 -0.38 8.24 14.94
CA THR A 56 -1.27 9.40 15.08
C THR A 56 -1.16 10.00 16.47
N ASP A 57 -1.21 9.16 17.51
CA ASP A 57 -1.06 9.58 18.90
C ASP A 57 0.32 10.20 19.16
N LEU A 58 1.39 9.58 18.66
CA LEU A 58 2.77 10.08 18.80
C LEU A 58 2.95 11.43 18.09
N ARG A 59 2.32 11.62 16.93
CA ARG A 59 2.36 12.91 16.23
C ARG A 59 1.61 14.01 16.99
N ALA A 60 0.58 13.66 17.73
CA ALA A 60 -0.18 14.59 18.57
C ALA A 60 0.44 14.78 19.96
N ALA A 61 1.36 13.91 20.38
CA ALA A 61 1.93 13.90 21.72
C ALA A 61 2.84 15.10 21.95
N GLN A 62 2.71 15.72 23.12
CA GLN A 62 3.66 16.70 23.63
C GLN A 62 4.48 16.05 24.75
N VAL A 63 5.78 15.87 24.51
CA VAL A 63 6.68 15.26 25.49
C VAL A 63 7.12 16.34 26.49
N SER A 64 6.47 16.37 27.65
CA SER A 64 6.74 17.35 28.71
C SER A 64 7.32 16.74 30.00
N SER A 65 7.51 15.42 30.04
CA SER A 65 8.11 14.71 31.17
C SER A 65 8.87 13.46 30.72
N ASN A 66 9.70 12.92 31.60
CA ASN A 66 10.46 11.69 31.33
C ASN A 66 9.52 10.50 31.16
N GLU A 67 8.43 10.43 31.93
CA GLU A 67 7.42 9.38 31.82
C GLU A 67 6.71 9.44 30.46
N ALA A 68 6.45 10.65 29.95
CA ALA A 68 5.89 10.84 28.61
C ALA A 68 6.87 10.38 27.52
N LEU A 69 8.17 10.60 27.72
CA LEU A 69 9.22 10.14 26.80
C LEU A 69 9.30 8.60 26.79
N GLU A 70 9.37 7.96 27.96
CA GLU A 70 9.42 6.49 28.04
C GLU A 70 8.17 5.85 27.44
N SER A 71 6.98 6.41 27.70
CA SER A 71 5.75 5.93 27.06
C SER A 71 5.78 6.08 25.53
N ALA A 72 6.41 7.14 25.02
CA ALA A 72 6.57 7.32 23.58
C ALA A 72 7.55 6.30 22.99
N LEU A 73 8.66 6.01 23.69
CA LEU A 73 9.63 4.99 23.26
C LEU A 73 9.03 3.59 23.26
N ASP A 74 8.26 3.22 24.30
CA ASP A 74 7.55 1.95 24.37
C ASP A 74 6.53 1.78 23.22
N ARG A 75 5.85 2.86 22.82
CA ARG A 75 4.95 2.85 21.65
C ARG A 75 5.71 2.59 20.36
N VAL A 76 6.87 3.19 20.16
CA VAL A 76 7.67 2.95 18.95
C VAL A 76 8.22 1.51 18.95
N GLY A 77 8.69 1.02 20.11
CA GLY A 77 9.37 -0.27 20.23
C GLY A 77 8.47 -1.50 20.11
N ARG A 78 7.16 -1.37 20.30
CA ARG A 78 6.23 -2.53 20.33
C ARG A 78 5.83 -3.09 18.95
N HIS A 79 6.27 -2.47 17.86
CA HIS A 79 5.83 -2.85 16.52
C HIS A 79 6.78 -3.83 15.83
N ASN A 80 6.22 -4.94 15.32
CA ASN A 80 6.95 -5.90 14.50
C ASN A 80 6.87 -5.50 13.01
N LYS A 81 8.03 -5.46 12.34
CA LYS A 81 8.15 -5.07 10.93
C LYS A 81 7.39 -6.02 9.98
N ASP A 82 7.44 -7.32 10.23
CA ASP A 82 6.84 -8.33 9.37
C ASP A 82 5.31 -8.28 9.47
N ASP A 83 4.79 -8.17 10.70
CA ASP A 83 3.35 -8.01 10.94
C ASP A 83 2.83 -6.72 10.32
N MET A 84 3.58 -5.62 10.43
CA MET A 84 3.22 -4.34 9.83
C MET A 84 3.19 -4.44 8.30
N THR A 85 4.17 -5.09 7.69
CA THR A 85 4.27 -5.25 6.23
C THR A 85 3.14 -6.14 5.71
N ARG A 86 2.89 -7.29 6.37
CA ARG A 86 1.77 -8.18 6.03
C ARG A 86 0.42 -7.48 6.21
N GLY A 87 0.26 -6.71 7.28
CA GLY A 87 -0.95 -5.96 7.56
C GLY A 87 -1.22 -4.86 6.54
N TRP A 88 -0.18 -4.13 6.10
CA TRP A 88 -0.30 -3.13 5.04
C TRP A 88 -0.72 -3.75 3.71
N ILE A 89 -0.10 -4.87 3.32
CA ILE A 89 -0.46 -5.61 2.10
C ILE A 89 -1.87 -6.18 2.21
N GLY A 90 -2.23 -6.76 3.36
CA GLY A 90 -3.55 -7.32 3.62
C GLY A 90 -4.67 -6.28 3.58
N TYR A 91 -4.44 -5.12 4.20
CA TYR A 91 -5.37 -4.01 4.11
C TYR A 91 -5.52 -3.51 2.67
N GLY A 92 -4.40 -3.31 1.96
CA GLY A 92 -4.41 -2.87 0.57
C GLY A 92 -5.12 -3.85 -0.37
N SER A 93 -4.93 -5.15 -0.18
CA SER A 93 -5.61 -6.18 -0.96
C SER A 93 -7.11 -6.23 -0.67
N GLN A 94 -7.53 -6.06 0.59
CA GLN A 94 -8.94 -5.96 0.96
C GLN A 94 -9.61 -4.73 0.33
N VAL A 95 -8.92 -3.59 0.29
CA VAL A 95 -9.41 -2.39 -0.39
C VAL A 95 -9.51 -2.62 -1.91
N ALA A 96 -8.48 -3.21 -2.52
CA ALA A 96 -8.50 -3.52 -3.96
C ALA A 96 -9.63 -4.49 -4.33
N ALA A 97 -9.91 -5.48 -3.48
CA ALA A 97 -10.97 -6.45 -3.67
C ALA A 97 -12.39 -5.83 -3.68
N GLN A 98 -12.55 -4.58 -3.20
CA GLN A 98 -13.82 -3.86 -3.32
C GLN A 98 -14.11 -3.39 -4.76
N SER A 99 -13.10 -3.38 -5.65
CA SER A 99 -13.25 -2.99 -7.06
C SER A 99 -13.64 -4.19 -7.93
N PRO A 100 -14.82 -4.17 -8.60
CA PRO A 100 -15.21 -5.24 -9.51
C PRO A 100 -14.23 -5.44 -10.66
N ALA A 101 -13.66 -4.35 -11.19
CA ALA A 101 -12.70 -4.40 -12.28
C ALA A 101 -11.39 -5.10 -11.87
N PHE A 102 -10.91 -4.84 -10.66
CA PHE A 102 -9.75 -5.53 -10.10
C PHE A 102 -10.03 -7.02 -9.95
N VAL A 103 -11.19 -7.38 -9.38
CA VAL A 103 -11.59 -8.77 -9.17
C VAL A 103 -11.71 -9.52 -10.51
N GLN A 104 -12.29 -8.91 -11.54
CA GLN A 104 -12.32 -9.53 -12.88
C GLN A 104 -10.93 -9.70 -13.47
N GLY A 105 -10.07 -8.68 -13.40
CA GLY A 105 -8.70 -8.79 -13.88
C GLY A 105 -7.90 -9.91 -13.22
N VAL A 106 -8.09 -10.15 -11.92
CA VAL A 106 -7.46 -11.28 -11.21
C VAL A 106 -8.00 -12.62 -11.71
N ARG A 107 -9.30 -12.75 -11.94
CA ARG A 107 -9.91 -13.99 -12.48
C ARG A 107 -9.46 -14.27 -13.90
N ASP A 108 -9.42 -13.24 -14.74
CA ASP A 108 -8.97 -13.36 -16.12
C ASP A 108 -7.51 -13.82 -16.15
N ALA A 109 -6.63 -13.18 -15.38
CA ALA A 109 -5.22 -13.58 -15.26
C ALA A 109 -5.07 -15.03 -14.77
N ALA A 110 -5.89 -15.46 -13.81
CA ALA A 110 -5.88 -16.84 -13.30
C ALA A 110 -6.38 -17.87 -14.32
N ALA A 111 -7.16 -17.48 -15.32
CA ALA A 111 -7.61 -18.38 -16.38
C ALA A 111 -6.57 -18.58 -17.49
N PHE A 112 -5.54 -17.73 -17.57
CA PHE A 112 -4.47 -17.83 -18.57
C PHE A 112 -3.34 -18.79 -18.17
N TYR A 113 -3.27 -19.21 -16.90
CA TYR A 113 -2.23 -20.10 -16.34
C TYR A 113 -2.87 -21.34 -15.72
#